data_AF-A0A353YZM9-F1
#
_entry.id   AF-A0A353YZM9-F1
#
_cell.length_a   1.000
_cell.length_b   1.000
_cell.length_c   1.000
_cell.angle_alpha   90.00
_cell.angle_beta   90.00
_cell.angle_gamma   90.00
#
_symmetry.space_group_name_H-M   'P 1'
#
loop_
_entity.id
_entity.type
_entity.pdbx_description
1 polymer ?
#
loop_
_entity_poly.entity_id
_entity_poly.type
_entity_poly.pdbx_seq_one_letter_code
_entity_poly.pdbx_strand_id
1 'polypeptide(L)'
;MENENDELAKLSRLNELVNEFEKLDALIITEVKKGNLEIIIQTLEAKKKVKRFLSESKLLKVYDTFKVKLKKIRDNYGYGIDGLVELFSKVAGTSLSQESENGIDYIDALFSEGTADYVDEGFFTRKNEVATLIVSESLPSHFTYHFQNLRQCYALGLFQATIIYCRAVIETGCFEALNRRENLRKDSVVTDVREYSLKELMKSIKKYVYQGNWENADKVIKKADEILHSKRENVIINKNQAYNAIKDTFAIIEELFSGDHRRRKRR
;
A
#
# COMPACT_ATOMS: atom_id res chain seq x y z
N MET A 1 8.62 28.05 2.20
CA MET A 1 9.24 28.07 3.54
C MET A 1 8.32 27.47 4.62
N GLU A 2 7.04 27.83 4.73
CA GLU A 2 6.14 27.18 5.73
C GLU A 2 5.96 25.66 5.52
N ASN A 3 5.98 25.20 4.27
CA ASN A 3 5.74 23.78 3.93
C ASN A 3 6.95 22.86 4.19
N GLU A 4 8.17 23.38 4.17
CA GLU A 4 9.39 22.58 4.36
C GLU A 4 9.67 22.30 5.84
N ASN A 5 9.40 23.27 6.72
CA ASN A 5 9.55 23.08 8.17
C ASN A 5 8.52 22.07 8.73
N ASP A 6 7.31 22.05 8.18
CA ASP A 6 6.27 21.08 8.53
C ASP A 6 6.62 19.66 8.06
N GLU A 7 7.15 19.50 6.84
CA GLU A 7 7.62 18.21 6.34
C GLU A 7 8.79 17.66 7.17
N LEU A 8 9.74 18.51 7.54
CA LEU A 8 10.91 18.12 8.33
C LEU A 8 10.52 17.70 9.76
N ALA A 9 9.56 18.41 10.38
CA ALA A 9 8.98 18.05 11.66
C ALA A 9 8.27 16.69 11.60
N LYS A 10 7.48 16.44 10.54
CA LYS A 10 6.79 15.15 10.32
C LYS A 10 7.77 13.99 10.10
N LEU A 11 8.84 14.22 9.35
CA LEU A 11 9.90 13.22 9.16
C LEU A 11 10.65 12.91 10.45
N SER A 12 10.96 13.93 11.26
CA SER A 12 11.56 13.73 12.58
C SER A 12 10.65 12.89 13.47
N ARG A 13 9.37 13.24 13.51
CA ARG A 13 8.37 12.51 14.30
C ARG A 13 8.22 11.06 13.84
N LEU A 14 8.16 10.82 12.53
CA LEU A 14 8.10 9.46 11.99
C LEU A 14 9.33 8.64 12.37
N ASN A 15 10.53 9.24 12.30
CA ASN A 15 11.77 8.59 12.68
C ASN A 15 11.79 8.24 14.18
N GLU A 16 11.30 9.11 15.06
CA GLU A 16 11.14 8.82 16.48
C GLU A 16 10.24 7.60 16.72
N LEU A 17 9.06 7.57 16.09
CA LEU A 17 8.09 6.48 16.22
C LEU A 17 8.68 5.14 15.74
N VAL A 18 9.37 5.15 14.60
CA VAL A 18 10.04 3.95 14.06
C VAL A 18 11.14 3.48 15.00
N ASN A 19 11.95 4.40 15.56
CA ASN A 19 13.01 4.03 16.49
C ASN A 19 12.47 3.50 17.82
N GLU A 20 11.36 4.04 18.32
CA GLU A 20 10.65 3.53 19.51
C GLU A 20 10.17 2.09 19.27
N PHE A 21 9.52 1.86 18.13
CA PHE A 21 9.09 0.52 17.71
C PHE A 21 10.26 -0.46 17.60
N GLU A 22 11.34 -0.10 16.90
CA GLU A 22 12.50 -0.99 16.70
C GLU A 22 13.23 -1.31 18.02
N LYS A 23 13.25 -0.37 18.98
CA LYS A 23 13.79 -0.62 20.32
C LYS A 23 12.98 -1.67 21.08
N LEU A 24 11.65 -1.59 21.02
CA LEU A 24 10.77 -2.57 21.66
C LEU A 24 10.89 -3.94 20.98
N ASP A 25 10.89 -3.98 19.65
CA ASP A 25 11.05 -5.22 18.88
C ASP A 25 12.40 -5.91 19.15
N ALA A 26 13.49 -5.14 19.29
CA ALA A 26 14.81 -5.70 19.63
C ALA A 26 14.83 -6.43 20.99
N LEU A 27 13.97 -6.02 21.93
CA LEU A 27 13.88 -6.61 23.27
C LEU A 27 12.86 -7.75 23.34
N ILE A 28 11.96 -7.88 22.36
CA ILE A 28 10.74 -8.68 22.48
C ILE A 28 11.01 -10.16 22.79
N ILE A 29 11.96 -10.79 22.09
CA ILE A 29 12.28 -12.21 22.28
C ILE A 29 12.85 -12.46 23.68
N THR A 30 13.71 -11.55 24.15
CA THR A 30 14.37 -11.67 25.44
C THR A 30 13.37 -11.51 26.59
N GLU A 31 12.47 -10.53 26.48
CA GLU A 31 11.45 -10.26 27.50
C GLU A 31 10.36 -11.34 27.53
N VAL A 32 9.91 -11.84 26.37
CA VAL A 32 8.97 -12.97 26.30
C VAL A 32 9.56 -14.23 26.95
N LYS A 33 10.85 -14.52 26.74
CA LYS A 33 11.54 -15.64 27.41
C LYS A 33 11.61 -15.50 28.93
N LYS A 34 11.61 -14.27 29.44
CA LYS A 34 11.53 -13.98 30.88
C LYS A 34 10.10 -14.03 31.43
N GLY A 35 9.10 -14.32 30.60
CA GLY A 35 7.69 -14.35 30.97
C GLY A 35 6.98 -13.00 30.90
N ASN A 36 7.66 -11.92 30.46
CA ASN A 36 7.04 -10.62 30.25
C ASN A 36 6.33 -10.61 28.89
N LEU A 37 5.02 -10.89 28.89
CA LEU A 37 4.20 -10.84 27.67
C LEU A 37 3.69 -9.43 27.35
N GLU A 38 3.77 -8.49 28.29
CA GLU A 38 3.31 -7.11 28.10
C GLU A 38 4.09 -6.40 27.00
N ILE A 39 5.37 -6.73 26.84
CA ILE A 39 6.22 -6.24 25.75
C ILE A 39 5.63 -6.49 24.35
N ILE A 40 4.87 -7.58 24.17
CA ILE A 40 4.20 -7.90 22.90
C ILE A 40 3.15 -6.83 22.59
N ILE A 41 2.33 -6.50 23.59
CA ILE A 41 1.27 -5.47 23.46
C ILE A 41 1.91 -4.11 23.20
N GLN A 42 2.93 -3.74 23.97
CA GLN A 42 3.64 -2.47 23.80
C GLN A 42 4.29 -2.35 22.41
N THR A 43 4.89 -3.44 21.91
CA THR A 43 5.52 -3.47 20.58
C THR A 43 4.47 -3.35 19.46
N LEU A 44 3.35 -4.05 19.57
CA LEU A 44 2.23 -3.93 18.63
C LEU A 44 1.68 -2.50 18.61
N GLU A 45 1.52 -1.90 19.79
CA GLU A 45 1.00 -0.53 19.91
C GLU A 45 1.95 0.50 19.30
N ALA A 46 3.27 0.36 19.53
CA ALA A 46 4.27 1.20 18.88
C ALA A 46 4.25 1.05 17.36
N LYS A 47 4.09 -0.17 16.84
CA LYS A 47 3.94 -0.42 15.41
C LYS A 47 2.68 0.23 14.83
N LYS A 48 1.55 0.15 15.54
CA LYS A 48 0.30 0.82 15.15
C LYS A 48 0.44 2.32 15.13
N LYS A 49 1.13 2.94 16.11
CA LYS A 49 1.42 4.38 16.11
C LYS A 49 2.16 4.83 14.85
N VAL A 50 3.14 4.05 14.39
CA VAL A 50 3.83 4.32 13.11
C VAL A 50 2.83 4.32 11.94
N LYS A 51 1.99 3.29 11.84
CA LYS A 51 1.01 3.16 10.76
C LYS A 51 -0.05 4.26 10.80
N ARG A 52 -0.56 4.60 11.99
CA ARG A 52 -1.53 5.66 12.21
C ARG A 52 -0.97 7.02 11.78
N PHE A 53 0.25 7.34 12.19
CA PHE A 53 0.93 8.57 11.78
C PHE A 53 1.06 8.68 10.25
N LEU A 54 1.40 7.58 9.58
CA LEU A 54 1.45 7.53 8.11
C LEU A 54 0.06 7.62 7.46
N SER A 55 -0.99 7.15 8.14
CA SER A 55 -2.36 7.21 7.65
C SER A 55 -2.91 8.64 7.66
N GLU A 56 -2.52 9.42 8.66
CA GLU A 56 -2.93 10.81 8.90
C GLU A 56 -2.05 11.79 8.13
N SER A 57 -0.78 11.43 7.90
CA SER A 57 0.16 12.26 7.17
C SER A 57 -0.17 12.32 5.67
N LYS A 58 0.10 13.49 5.07
CA LYS A 58 0.32 13.58 3.63
C LYS A 58 1.59 12.79 3.28
N LEU A 59 1.75 12.51 1.99
CA LEU A 59 2.88 11.76 1.49
C LEU A 59 4.21 12.41 1.85
N LEU A 60 5.05 11.65 2.57
CA LEU A 60 6.36 12.08 3.05
C LEU A 60 7.45 11.56 2.13
N LYS A 61 8.39 12.42 1.75
CA LYS A 61 9.59 12.01 1.05
C LYS A 61 10.61 11.48 2.05
N VAL A 62 10.93 10.20 1.94
CA VAL A 62 11.84 9.51 2.87
C VAL A 62 13.08 9.01 2.16
N TYR A 63 14.23 9.05 2.85
CA TYR A 63 15.49 8.52 2.35
C TYR A 63 15.44 6.98 2.15
N ASP A 64 16.22 6.44 1.21
CA ASP A 64 16.14 5.04 0.77
C ASP A 64 16.32 4.01 1.88
N THR A 65 17.22 4.26 2.84
CA THR A 65 17.43 3.38 4.00
C THR A 65 16.19 3.31 4.90
N PHE A 66 15.46 4.42 5.01
CA PHE A 66 14.24 4.51 5.78
C PHE A 66 13.05 3.86 5.06
N LYS A 67 13.01 3.89 3.72
CA LYS A 67 12.01 3.17 2.91
C LYS A 67 11.98 1.68 3.22
N VAL A 68 13.15 1.06 3.38
CA VAL A 68 13.25 -0.38 3.68
C VAL A 68 12.59 -0.71 5.03
N LYS A 69 12.81 0.14 6.05
CA LYS A 69 12.18 -0.04 7.37
C LYS A 69 10.65 0.07 7.27
N LEU A 70 10.16 1.11 6.61
CA LEU A 70 8.72 1.31 6.42
C LEU A 70 8.07 0.19 5.60
N LYS A 71 8.78 -0.36 4.61
CA LYS A 71 8.34 -1.53 3.82
C LYS A 71 8.18 -2.78 4.69
N LYS A 72 9.11 -3.04 5.61
CA LYS A 72 8.99 -4.14 6.58
C LYS A 72 7.80 -3.96 7.52
N ILE A 73 7.62 -2.75 8.07
CA ILE A 73 6.48 -2.40 8.93
C ILE A 73 5.15 -2.59 8.19
N ARG A 74 5.08 -2.16 6.92
CA ARG A 74 3.94 -2.35 6.02
C ARG A 74 3.59 -3.81 5.83
N ASP A 75 4.57 -4.59 5.41
CA ASP A 75 4.36 -5.98 4.97
C ASP A 75 4.19 -6.93 6.15
N ASN A 76 4.23 -6.43 7.39
CA ASN A 76 4.22 -7.21 8.62
C ASN A 76 5.25 -8.35 8.55
N TYR A 77 6.46 -7.98 8.14
CA TYR A 77 7.54 -8.92 7.86
C TYR A 77 8.89 -8.39 8.31
N GLY A 78 9.71 -9.29 8.85
CA GLY A 78 11.12 -9.05 9.14
C GLY A 78 11.41 -8.46 10.52
N TYR A 79 10.39 -8.32 11.38
CA TYR A 79 10.53 -7.97 12.79
C TYR A 79 10.18 -9.16 13.70
N GLY A 80 10.70 -9.17 14.93
CA GLY A 80 10.49 -10.27 15.89
C GLY A 80 9.01 -10.43 16.27
N ILE A 81 8.30 -9.32 16.40
CA ILE A 81 6.85 -9.30 16.68
C ILE A 81 6.05 -10.03 15.60
N ASP A 82 6.45 -9.95 14.32
CA ASP A 82 5.72 -10.59 13.22
C ASP A 82 5.75 -12.11 13.36
N GLY A 83 6.92 -12.66 13.70
CA GLY A 83 7.08 -14.10 13.95
C GLY A 83 6.29 -14.58 15.17
N LEU A 84 6.23 -13.77 16.23
CA LEU A 84 5.42 -14.08 17.41
C LEU A 84 3.93 -14.08 17.08
N VAL A 85 3.44 -13.07 16.36
CA VAL A 85 2.03 -13.00 15.95
C VAL A 85 1.67 -14.19 15.06
N GLU A 86 2.55 -14.59 14.13
CA GLU A 86 2.34 -15.78 13.31
C GLU A 86 2.27 -17.06 14.16
N LEU A 87 3.16 -17.21 15.15
CA LEU A 87 3.16 -18.34 16.08
C LEU A 87 1.86 -18.40 16.88
N PHE A 88 1.46 -17.28 17.50
CA PHE A 88 0.21 -17.21 18.26
C PHE A 88 -1.01 -17.46 17.38
N SER A 89 -1.00 -16.98 16.13
CA SER A 89 -2.09 -17.25 15.18
C SER A 89 -2.22 -18.75 14.88
N LYS A 90 -1.09 -19.45 14.71
CA LYS A 90 -1.07 -20.92 14.52
C LYS A 90 -1.59 -21.66 15.75
N VAL A 91 -1.22 -21.22 16.95
CA VAL A 91 -1.64 -21.85 18.21
C VAL A 91 -3.12 -21.59 18.50
N ALA A 92 -3.60 -20.37 18.29
CA ALA A 92 -4.99 -19.98 18.52
C ALA A 92 -5.95 -20.47 17.43
N GLY A 93 -5.44 -20.97 16.30
CA GLY A 93 -6.24 -21.34 15.14
C GLY A 93 -6.97 -20.16 14.49
N THR A 94 -6.58 -18.92 14.81
CA THR A 94 -7.21 -17.69 14.32
C THR A 94 -6.13 -16.70 13.88
N SER A 95 -6.39 -15.94 12.81
CA SER A 95 -5.46 -14.90 12.35
C SER A 95 -5.54 -13.68 13.26
N LEU A 96 -4.46 -13.38 13.99
CA LEU A 96 -4.37 -12.17 14.80
C LEU A 96 -4.07 -10.97 13.89
N SER A 97 -4.96 -9.97 13.90
CA SER A 97 -4.75 -8.73 13.17
C SER A 97 -3.76 -7.83 13.90
N GLN A 98 -2.71 -7.39 13.21
CA GLN A 98 -1.81 -6.34 13.71
C GLN A 98 -2.37 -4.93 13.44
N GLU A 99 -3.50 -4.84 12.74
CA GLU A 99 -4.11 -3.59 12.27
C GLU A 99 -5.36 -3.21 13.06
N SER A 100 -5.86 -4.09 13.94
CA SER A 100 -7.07 -3.86 14.71
C SER A 100 -6.85 -2.77 15.76
N GLU A 101 -7.70 -1.77 15.71
CA GLU A 101 -7.75 -0.67 16.67
C GLU A 101 -8.91 -0.91 17.64
N ASN A 102 -8.67 -1.68 18.71
CA ASN A 102 -9.68 -1.91 19.74
C ASN A 102 -9.45 -0.89 20.87
N GLY A 103 -10.01 0.32 20.76
CA GLY A 103 -9.86 1.37 21.77
C GLY A 103 -11.05 2.32 21.85
N ILE A 104 -11.39 2.76 23.07
CA ILE A 104 -12.49 3.71 23.37
C ILE A 104 -12.25 5.08 22.71
N ASP A 105 -10.98 5.51 22.63
CA ASP A 105 -10.56 6.73 21.93
C ASP A 105 -10.98 6.75 20.44
N TYR A 106 -11.21 5.59 19.82
CA TYR A 106 -11.62 5.50 18.42
C TYR A 106 -13.10 5.79 18.21
N ILE A 107 -13.93 5.37 19.16
CA ILE A 107 -15.36 5.67 19.16
C ILE A 107 -15.50 7.19 19.30
N ASP A 108 -14.74 7.81 20.22
CA ASP A 108 -14.75 9.26 20.42
C ASP A 108 -14.19 10.03 19.20
N ALA A 109 -13.17 9.52 18.51
CA ALA A 109 -12.70 10.10 17.24
C ALA A 109 -13.75 10.03 16.11
N LEU A 110 -14.47 8.90 16.01
CA LEU A 110 -15.57 8.69 15.05
C LEU A 110 -16.69 9.73 15.27
N PHE A 111 -17.04 9.98 16.54
CA PHE A 111 -18.11 10.89 16.93
C PHE A 111 -17.69 12.37 16.93
N SER A 112 -16.41 12.69 17.18
CA SER A 112 -15.92 14.08 17.26
C SER A 112 -15.66 14.73 15.89
N GLU A 113 -15.37 13.97 14.85
CA GLU A 113 -15.14 14.51 13.50
C GLU A 113 -16.42 14.64 12.64
N GLY A 114 -17.60 14.28 13.17
CA GLY A 114 -18.85 14.23 12.39
C GLY A 114 -18.82 13.18 11.27
N THR A 115 -17.86 12.25 11.33
CA THR A 115 -17.65 11.17 10.35
C THR A 115 -18.43 9.91 10.70
N ALA A 116 -18.88 9.74 11.94
CA ALA A 116 -19.67 8.60 12.43
C ALA A 116 -20.90 8.27 11.56
N ASP A 117 -21.54 9.27 10.95
CA ASP A 117 -22.71 9.05 10.09
C ASP A 117 -22.35 8.42 8.72
N TYR A 118 -21.07 8.43 8.33
CA TYR A 118 -20.61 8.08 6.98
C TYR A 118 -19.57 6.95 6.93
N VAL A 119 -19.05 6.48 8.07
CA VAL A 119 -17.96 5.48 8.11
C VAL A 119 -18.29 4.30 9.03
N ASP A 120 -18.03 3.09 8.56
CA ASP A 120 -18.22 1.88 9.37
C ASP A 120 -17.08 1.66 10.40
N GLU A 121 -17.31 0.77 11.36
CA GLU A 121 -16.35 0.42 12.44
C GLU A 121 -14.96 -0.02 11.91
N GLY A 122 -14.90 -0.54 10.69
CA GLY A 122 -13.67 -1.00 10.04
C GLY A 122 -12.90 0.09 9.29
N PHE A 123 -13.42 1.32 9.19
CA PHE A 123 -12.83 2.39 8.38
C PHE A 123 -11.36 2.66 8.72
N PHE A 124 -11.06 2.86 9.99
CA PHE A 124 -9.71 3.22 10.42
C PHE A 124 -8.73 2.05 10.38
N THR A 125 -9.21 0.84 10.70
CA THR A 125 -8.45 -0.40 10.48
C THR A 125 -8.02 -0.50 9.00
N ARG A 126 -8.96 -0.28 8.07
CA ARG A 126 -8.68 -0.28 6.63
C ARG A 126 -7.77 0.86 6.21
N LYS A 127 -7.93 2.05 6.78
CA LYS A 127 -7.09 3.22 6.50
C LYS A 127 -5.62 2.95 6.90
N ASN A 128 -5.41 2.30 8.05
CA ASN A 128 -4.08 1.93 8.55
C ASN A 128 -3.42 0.82 7.71
N GLU A 129 -4.19 -0.18 7.28
CA GLU A 129 -3.71 -1.29 6.43
C GLU A 129 -2.98 -0.82 5.16
N VAL A 130 -3.46 0.28 4.57
CA VAL A 130 -2.94 0.83 3.31
C VAL A 130 -2.09 2.08 3.51
N ALA A 131 -1.97 2.60 4.74
CA ALA A 131 -1.27 3.85 5.06
C ALA A 131 0.21 3.82 4.67
N THR A 132 0.84 2.67 4.84
CA THR A 132 2.27 2.45 4.62
C THR A 132 2.61 2.09 3.17
N LEU A 133 1.61 1.86 2.31
CA LEU A 133 1.85 1.49 0.90
C LEU A 133 2.50 2.61 0.12
N ILE A 134 2.20 3.87 0.43
CA ILE A 134 2.56 4.99 -0.44
C ILE A 134 3.93 5.61 -0.07
N VAL A 135 4.66 5.04 0.90
CA VAL A 135 5.86 5.69 1.49
C VAL A 135 7.18 5.34 0.79
N SER A 136 7.18 4.78 -0.42
CA SER A 136 8.42 4.56 -1.18
C SER A 136 8.44 5.33 -2.50
N GLU A 137 9.16 6.46 -2.51
CA GLU A 137 9.44 7.27 -3.70
C GLU A 137 10.18 6.47 -4.78
N SER A 138 9.54 6.41 -5.96
CA SER A 138 10.11 6.80 -7.27
C SER A 138 8.99 7.15 -8.27
N LEU A 139 7.78 7.45 -7.76
CA LEU A 139 6.59 7.59 -8.59
C LEU A 139 6.40 9.04 -9.08
N PRO A 140 5.89 9.23 -10.31
CA PRO A 140 5.48 10.54 -10.79
C PRO A 140 4.44 11.16 -9.83
N SER A 141 4.49 12.49 -9.65
CA SER A 141 3.62 13.20 -8.68
C SER A 141 2.12 13.02 -8.90
N HIS A 142 1.67 12.68 -10.11
CA HIS A 142 0.26 12.38 -10.37
C HIS A 142 -0.18 11.01 -9.81
N PHE A 143 0.73 10.04 -9.66
CA PHE A 143 0.42 8.75 -8.99
C PHE A 143 0.16 8.90 -7.51
N THR A 144 0.81 9.87 -6.86
CA THR A 144 0.53 10.27 -5.47
C THR A 144 -0.97 10.49 -5.25
N TYR A 145 -1.63 11.23 -6.15
CA TYR A 145 -3.06 11.50 -6.07
C TYR A 145 -3.89 10.23 -6.30
N HIS A 146 -3.50 9.41 -7.26
CA HIS A 146 -4.16 8.13 -7.49
C HIS A 146 -4.11 7.21 -6.27
N PHE A 147 -2.95 7.01 -5.65
CA PHE A 147 -2.83 6.16 -4.47
C PHE A 147 -3.57 6.72 -3.25
N GLN A 148 -3.66 8.05 -3.11
CA GLN A 148 -4.50 8.68 -2.07
C GLN A 148 -5.99 8.37 -2.25
N ASN A 149 -6.51 8.50 -3.48
CA ASN A 149 -7.91 8.18 -3.77
C ASN A 149 -8.20 6.68 -3.57
N LEU A 150 -7.27 5.83 -3.99
CA LEU A 150 -7.35 4.38 -3.80
C LEU A 150 -7.38 4.00 -2.32
N ARG A 151 -6.56 4.65 -1.48
CA ARG A 151 -6.61 4.54 -0.02
C ARG A 151 -7.97 4.94 0.53
N GLN A 152 -8.54 6.06 0.09
CA GLN A 152 -9.85 6.52 0.55
C GLN A 152 -10.98 5.54 0.17
N CYS A 153 -11.00 5.05 -1.08
CA CYS A 153 -11.99 4.06 -1.52
C CYS A 153 -11.96 2.81 -0.66
N TYR A 154 -10.75 2.31 -0.37
CA TYR A 154 -10.57 1.13 0.47
C TYR A 154 -10.97 1.39 1.94
N ALA A 155 -10.55 2.53 2.50
CA ALA A 155 -10.93 2.93 3.85
C ALA A 155 -12.46 3.00 4.00
N LEU A 156 -13.17 3.55 3.01
CA LEU A 156 -14.64 3.63 2.98
C LEU A 156 -15.36 2.29 2.70
N GLY A 157 -14.62 1.19 2.52
CA GLY A 157 -15.23 -0.12 2.26
C GLY A 157 -15.76 -0.29 0.82
N LEU A 158 -15.41 0.61 -0.10
CA LEU A 158 -15.84 0.60 -1.50
C LEU A 158 -15.01 -0.40 -2.34
N PHE A 159 -15.01 -1.68 -1.96
CA PHE A 159 -14.08 -2.69 -2.47
C PHE A 159 -14.14 -2.93 -3.98
N GLN A 160 -15.33 -2.90 -4.58
CA GLN A 160 -15.46 -2.99 -6.05
C GLN A 160 -14.83 -1.78 -6.74
N ALA A 161 -15.13 -0.56 -6.24
CA ALA A 161 -14.56 0.68 -6.76
C ALA A 161 -13.04 0.70 -6.61
N THR A 162 -12.50 0.19 -5.50
CA THR A 162 -11.06 0.00 -5.28
C THR A 162 -10.42 -0.83 -6.39
N ILE A 163 -10.99 -1.99 -6.74
CA ILE A 163 -10.44 -2.86 -7.80
C ILE A 163 -10.54 -2.20 -9.18
N ILE A 164 -11.65 -1.53 -9.49
CA ILE A 164 -11.80 -0.76 -10.74
C ILE A 164 -10.74 0.34 -10.82
N TYR A 165 -10.51 1.05 -9.72
CA TYR A 165 -9.53 2.12 -9.67
C TYR A 165 -8.11 1.57 -9.78
N CYS A 166 -7.81 0.39 -9.20
CA CYS A 166 -6.55 -0.31 -9.40
C CYS A 166 -6.26 -0.55 -10.90
N ARG A 167 -7.24 -1.01 -11.67
CA ARG A 167 -7.12 -1.18 -13.14
C ARG A 167 -6.74 0.14 -13.83
N ALA A 168 -7.41 1.24 -13.47
CA ALA A 168 -7.09 2.57 -14.02
C ALA A 168 -5.67 3.02 -13.66
N VAL A 169 -5.21 2.76 -12.44
CA VAL A 169 -3.83 3.07 -12.02
C VAL A 169 -2.80 2.25 -12.82
N ILE A 170 -3.04 0.95 -13.02
CA ILE A 170 -2.18 0.10 -13.84
C ILE A 170 -2.11 0.61 -15.28
N GLU A 171 -3.25 1.00 -15.86
CA GLU A 171 -3.34 1.56 -17.21
C GLU A 171 -2.50 2.83 -17.36
N THR A 172 -2.71 3.81 -16.48
CA THR A 172 -1.92 5.04 -16.43
C THR A 172 -0.44 4.74 -16.23
N GLY A 173 -0.11 3.77 -15.37
CA GLY A 173 1.27 3.32 -15.09
C GLY A 173 1.98 2.79 -16.32
N CYS A 174 1.32 1.88 -17.04
CA CYS A 174 1.88 1.29 -18.25
C CYS A 174 2.07 2.35 -19.34
N PHE A 175 1.07 3.22 -19.53
CA PHE A 175 1.14 4.30 -20.51
C PHE A 175 2.32 5.23 -20.23
N GLU A 176 2.41 5.78 -19.01
CA GLU A 176 3.48 6.70 -18.62
C GLU A 176 4.87 6.04 -18.67
N ALA A 177 4.98 4.77 -18.26
CA ALA A 177 6.25 4.04 -18.31
C ALA A 177 6.74 3.81 -19.75
N LEU A 178 5.83 3.49 -20.69
CA LEU A 178 6.17 3.32 -22.11
C LEU A 178 6.46 4.66 -22.78
N ASN A 179 5.71 5.70 -22.41
CA ASN A 179 5.89 7.07 -22.86
C ASN A 179 7.31 7.58 -22.57
N ARG A 180 7.79 7.38 -21.33
CA ARG A 180 9.16 7.74 -20.90
C ARG A 180 10.26 6.95 -21.60
N ARG A 181 9.92 5.78 -22.16
CA ARG A 181 10.86 4.88 -22.83
C ARG A 181 10.86 5.08 -24.35
N GLU A 182 10.17 6.11 -24.85
CA GLU A 182 9.99 6.41 -26.28
C GLU A 182 9.42 5.23 -27.09
N ASN A 183 8.73 4.32 -26.39
CA ASN A 183 8.14 3.13 -27.00
C ASN A 183 6.70 3.38 -27.49
N LEU A 184 6.18 4.59 -27.31
CA LEU A 184 4.90 5.03 -27.87
C LEU A 184 5.19 5.93 -29.07
N ARG A 185 4.64 5.60 -30.24
CA ARG A 185 4.75 6.43 -31.43
C ARG A 185 3.90 7.69 -31.23
N LYS A 186 4.55 8.82 -30.94
CA LYS A 186 3.88 10.13 -30.79
C LYS A 186 3.68 10.87 -32.11
N ASP A 187 4.45 10.51 -33.14
CA ASP A 187 4.57 11.34 -34.36
C ASP A 187 3.67 10.92 -35.52
N SER A 188 2.66 10.08 -35.29
CA SER A 188 1.66 9.77 -36.31
C SER A 188 0.47 10.72 -36.22
N VAL A 189 0.21 11.45 -37.31
CA VAL A 189 -0.97 12.32 -37.50
C VAL A 189 -2.30 11.57 -37.22
N VAL A 190 -2.28 10.24 -37.33
CA VAL A 190 -3.36 9.33 -36.93
C VAL A 190 -2.74 8.15 -36.19
N THR A 191 -3.11 7.94 -34.92
CA THR A 191 -2.69 6.77 -34.14
C THR A 191 -3.91 5.89 -33.87
N ASP A 192 -3.79 4.58 -34.10
CA ASP A 192 -4.89 3.64 -33.81
C ASP A 192 -5.07 3.55 -32.29
N VAL A 193 -6.27 3.90 -31.81
CA VAL A 193 -6.65 3.86 -30.39
C VAL A 193 -6.41 2.48 -29.77
N ARG A 194 -6.47 1.40 -30.57
CA ARG A 194 -6.22 0.03 -30.12
C ARG A 194 -4.77 -0.19 -29.64
N GLU A 195 -3.80 0.58 -30.16
CA GLU A 195 -2.40 0.52 -29.72
C GLU A 195 -2.23 1.01 -28.27
N TYR A 196 -3.19 1.81 -27.78
CA TYR A 196 -3.24 2.28 -26.39
C TYR A 196 -4.20 1.49 -25.52
N SER A 197 -4.77 0.39 -26.02
CA SER A 197 -5.59 -0.48 -25.17
C SER A 197 -4.76 -1.07 -24.04
N LEU A 198 -5.36 -1.20 -22.86
CA LEU A 198 -4.70 -1.76 -21.67
C LEU A 198 -4.04 -3.13 -21.95
N LYS A 199 -4.65 -3.96 -22.80
CA LYS A 199 -4.09 -5.24 -23.24
C LYS A 199 -2.75 -5.07 -23.96
N GLU A 200 -2.66 -4.14 -24.92
CA GLU A 200 -1.43 -3.88 -25.67
C GLU A 200 -0.38 -3.17 -24.81
N LEU A 201 -0.79 -2.27 -23.91
CA LEU A 201 0.09 -1.65 -22.91
C LEU A 201 0.72 -2.71 -21.99
N MET A 202 -0.10 -3.61 -21.43
CA MET A 202 0.35 -4.72 -20.57
C MET A 202 1.31 -5.67 -21.30
N LYS A 203 1.01 -6.01 -22.55
CA LYS A 203 1.89 -6.84 -23.37
C LYS A 203 3.24 -6.15 -23.61
N SER A 204 3.23 -4.85 -23.85
CA SER A 204 4.42 -4.04 -24.14
C SER A 204 5.34 -3.85 -22.92
N ILE A 205 4.77 -3.77 -21.71
CA ILE A 205 5.56 -3.65 -20.48
C ILE A 205 6.11 -4.98 -19.97
N LYS A 206 5.58 -6.14 -20.40
CA LYS A 206 5.93 -7.47 -19.87
C LYS A 206 7.43 -7.76 -19.80
N LYS A 207 8.21 -7.28 -20.77
CA LYS A 207 9.68 -7.42 -20.84
C LYS A 207 10.46 -6.55 -19.85
N TYR A 208 9.80 -5.68 -19.10
CA TYR A 208 10.41 -4.71 -18.20
C TYR A 208 10.07 -4.93 -16.73
N VAL A 209 9.29 -5.96 -16.44
CA VAL A 209 8.77 -6.27 -15.11
C VAL A 209 8.93 -7.76 -14.82
N TYR A 210 8.99 -8.11 -13.56
CA TYR A 210 9.01 -9.48 -13.08
C TYR A 210 7.70 -10.18 -13.47
N GLN A 211 7.82 -11.41 -13.96
CA GLN A 211 6.68 -12.17 -14.47
C GLN A 211 5.58 -12.32 -13.42
N GLY A 212 5.93 -12.56 -12.15
CA GLY A 212 4.94 -12.67 -11.08
C GLY A 212 4.14 -11.39 -10.84
N ASN A 213 4.80 -10.22 -10.89
CA ASN A 213 4.12 -8.94 -10.74
C ASN A 213 3.22 -8.64 -11.93
N TRP A 214 3.65 -9.01 -13.14
CA TRP A 214 2.83 -8.89 -14.35
C TRP A 214 1.58 -9.77 -14.29
N GLU A 215 1.72 -11.03 -13.89
CA GLU A 215 0.60 -11.98 -13.76
C GLU A 215 -0.40 -11.52 -12.69
N ASN A 216 0.09 -10.98 -11.58
CA ASN A 216 -0.76 -10.42 -10.54
C ASN A 216 -1.53 -9.18 -11.04
N ALA A 217 -0.86 -8.26 -11.74
CA ALA A 217 -1.51 -7.11 -12.36
C ALA A 217 -2.58 -7.55 -13.39
N ASP A 218 -2.30 -8.57 -14.21
CA ASP A 218 -3.28 -9.14 -15.16
C ASP A 218 -4.51 -9.73 -14.45
N LYS A 219 -4.33 -10.39 -13.29
CA LYS A 219 -5.45 -10.86 -12.45
C LYS A 219 -6.31 -9.70 -11.95
N VAL A 220 -5.68 -8.60 -11.50
CA VAL A 220 -6.40 -7.40 -11.06
C VAL A 220 -7.24 -6.81 -12.20
N ILE A 221 -6.67 -6.71 -13.40
CA ILE A 221 -7.36 -6.21 -14.60
C ILE A 221 -8.56 -7.09 -14.94
N LYS A 222 -8.37 -8.43 -15.02
CA LYS A 222 -9.45 -9.37 -15.27
C LYS A 222 -10.56 -9.25 -14.24
N LYS A 223 -10.20 -9.09 -12.96
CA LYS A 223 -11.20 -8.94 -11.89
C LYS A 223 -11.98 -7.63 -12.01
N ALA A 224 -11.31 -6.54 -12.39
CA ALA A 224 -11.98 -5.28 -12.67
C ALA A 224 -12.92 -5.38 -13.88
N ASP A 225 -12.50 -6.06 -14.95
CA ASP A 225 -13.33 -6.30 -16.14
C ASP A 225 -14.56 -7.17 -15.79
N GLU A 226 -14.42 -8.18 -14.93
CA GLU A 226 -15.56 -8.96 -14.39
C GLU A 226 -16.57 -8.06 -13.67
N ILE A 227 -16.10 -7.13 -12.83
CA ILE A 227 -16.98 -6.19 -12.11
C ILE A 227 -17.70 -5.27 -13.12
N LEU A 228 -16.95 -4.65 -14.03
CA LEU A 228 -17.47 -3.66 -14.99
C LEU A 228 -18.40 -4.26 -16.05
N HIS A 229 -18.18 -5.53 -16.42
CA HIS A 229 -18.93 -6.21 -17.48
C HIS A 229 -19.84 -7.31 -16.95
N SER A 230 -20.15 -7.29 -15.65
CA SER A 230 -21.12 -8.19 -15.04
C SER A 230 -22.52 -7.90 -15.60
N LYS A 231 -22.97 -8.73 -16.56
CA LYS A 231 -24.26 -8.54 -17.24
C LYS A 231 -25.45 -9.17 -16.50
N ARG A 232 -25.21 -10.07 -15.54
CA ARG A 232 -26.25 -10.94 -14.97
C ARG A 232 -26.11 -11.23 -13.47
N GLU A 233 -24.91 -11.15 -12.90
CA GLU A 233 -24.66 -11.45 -11.49
C GLU A 233 -23.80 -10.37 -10.86
N ASN A 234 -24.17 -9.94 -9.65
CA ASN A 234 -23.36 -8.99 -8.89
C ASN A 234 -22.06 -9.65 -8.43
N VAL A 235 -20.91 -9.11 -8.86
CA VAL A 235 -19.60 -9.60 -8.43
C VAL A 235 -19.31 -9.11 -7.02
N ILE A 236 -19.52 -9.95 -6.01
CA ILE A 236 -19.20 -9.60 -4.63
C ILE A 236 -17.67 -9.63 -4.43
N ILE A 237 -17.13 -8.54 -3.90
CA ILE A 237 -15.70 -8.40 -3.57
C ILE A 237 -15.56 -8.26 -2.07
N ASN A 238 -14.74 -9.11 -1.46
CA ASN A 238 -14.39 -8.99 -0.05
C ASN A 238 -13.17 -8.09 0.18
N LYS A 239 -12.99 -7.68 1.43
CA LYS A 239 -11.87 -6.83 1.88
C LYS A 239 -10.49 -7.34 1.42
N ASN A 240 -10.23 -8.64 1.61
CA ASN A 240 -8.93 -9.25 1.29
C ASN A 240 -8.64 -9.20 -0.22
N GLN A 241 -9.65 -9.41 -1.06
CA GLN A 241 -9.50 -9.29 -2.52
C GLN A 241 -9.13 -7.87 -2.92
N ALA A 242 -9.80 -6.85 -2.36
CA ALA A 242 -9.46 -5.46 -2.61
C ALA A 242 -8.06 -5.11 -2.10
N TYR A 243 -7.70 -5.51 -0.89
CA TYR A 243 -6.37 -5.26 -0.32
C TYR A 243 -5.25 -5.88 -1.16
N ASN A 244 -5.42 -7.13 -1.60
CA ASN A 244 -4.44 -7.79 -2.47
C ASN A 244 -4.33 -7.10 -3.83
N ALA A 245 -5.45 -6.65 -4.42
CA ALA A 245 -5.42 -5.89 -5.67
C ALA A 245 -4.63 -4.58 -5.53
N ILE A 246 -4.77 -3.89 -4.39
CA ILE A 246 -3.96 -2.71 -4.07
C ILE A 246 -2.48 -3.06 -4.00
N LYS A 247 -2.11 -4.13 -3.28
CA LYS A 247 -0.70 -4.56 -3.14
C LYS A 247 -0.08 -4.90 -4.49
N ASP A 248 -0.81 -5.66 -5.31
CA ASP A 248 -0.37 -6.08 -6.64
C ASP A 248 -0.23 -4.87 -7.58
N THR A 249 -1.16 -3.92 -7.52
CA THR A 249 -1.08 -2.65 -8.25
C THR A 249 0.12 -1.82 -7.81
N PHE A 250 0.37 -1.72 -6.51
CA PHE A 250 1.52 -0.99 -6.01
C PHE A 250 2.83 -1.66 -6.46
N ALA A 251 2.93 -2.99 -6.39
CA ALA A 251 4.13 -3.72 -6.77
C ALA A 251 4.51 -3.50 -8.24
N ILE A 252 3.55 -3.59 -9.17
CA ILE A 252 3.81 -3.37 -10.59
C ILE A 252 4.18 -1.91 -10.89
N ILE A 253 3.52 -0.94 -10.22
CA ILE A 253 3.81 0.48 -10.40
C ILE A 253 5.18 0.83 -9.82
N GLU A 254 5.52 0.35 -8.62
CA GLU A 254 6.84 0.49 -8.02
C GLU A 254 7.91 -0.07 -8.98
N GLU A 255 7.73 -1.25 -9.54
CA GLU A 255 8.69 -1.85 -10.47
C GLU A 255 8.87 -1.06 -11.79
N LEU A 256 7.78 -0.53 -12.36
CA LEU A 256 7.84 0.24 -13.60
C LEU A 256 8.70 1.50 -13.47
N PHE A 257 8.75 2.10 -12.27
CA PHE A 257 9.39 3.39 -11.99
C PHE A 257 10.65 3.31 -11.10
N SER A 258 10.89 2.21 -10.39
CA SER A 258 12.06 2.01 -9.50
C SER A 258 13.40 1.81 -10.22
N GLY A 259 13.40 1.82 -11.56
CA GLY A 259 14.58 2.21 -12.34
C GLY A 259 15.88 1.46 -12.06
N ASP A 260 15.94 0.12 -12.14
CA ASP A 260 17.25 -0.57 -12.17
C ASP A 260 17.36 -1.91 -12.93
N HIS A 261 16.71 -2.02 -14.10
CA HIS A 261 17.01 -3.11 -15.05
C HIS A 261 17.67 -2.65 -16.35
N ARG A 262 18.11 -1.39 -16.45
CA ARG A 262 18.73 -0.83 -17.68
C ARG A 262 20.04 -0.05 -17.50
N ARG A 263 20.80 -0.28 -16.42
CA ARG A 263 22.22 0.17 -16.35
C ARG A 263 23.26 -0.95 -16.46
N ARG A 264 22.88 -2.22 -16.72
CA ARG A 264 23.81 -3.35 -16.89
C ARG A 264 24.18 -3.72 -18.35
N LYS A 265 23.86 -2.91 -19.35
CA LYS A 265 24.25 -3.15 -20.76
C LYS A 265 25.02 -1.98 -21.42
N ARG A 266 25.77 -1.23 -20.63
CA ARG A 266 26.85 -0.36 -21.14
C ARG A 266 28.10 -0.55 -20.28
N ARG A 267 28.78 -1.66 -20.52
CA ARG A 267 30.23 -1.79 -20.43
C ARG A 267 30.68 -2.34 -21.78
#